data_AF-A0A975MNS8-F1
#
_entry.id   AF-A0A975MNS8-F1
#
_cell.length_a   1.000
_cell.length_b   1.000
_cell.length_c   1.000
_cell.angle_alpha   90.00
_cell.angle_beta   90.00
_cell.angle_gamma   90.00
#
_symmetry.space_group_name_H-M   'P 1'
#
loop_
_entity.id
_entity.type
_entity.pdbx_description
1 polymer ?
#
loop_
_entity_poly.entity_id
_entity_poly.type
_entity_poly.pdbx_seq_one_letter_code
_entity_poly.pdbx_strand_id
1 'polypeptide(L)'
;MTKHSKVEQLEAELSSLKNELNRVKANCFWDNVSKIISPAIKWGALAFIAVQGTTAIGYLSGKTTDATIDLKASAIFNPDEACANWPYWIAALSAVLCATAISYGFNQRTLRKNTIENLAGYKEKYEKMIDPNRSTSGLLGDGSTHPKDR
;
A
#
# COMPACT_ATOMS: atom_id res chain seq x y z
N MET A 1 -34.25 62.22 0.87
CA MET A 1 -34.16 60.83 1.39
C MET A 1 -33.13 59.94 0.67
N THR A 2 -32.49 60.37 -0.41
CA THR A 2 -31.61 59.51 -1.25
C THR A 2 -30.14 59.41 -0.83
N LYS A 3 -29.68 60.19 0.17
CA LYS A 3 -28.28 60.15 0.63
C LYS A 3 -28.01 58.98 1.59
N HIS A 4 -28.92 58.70 2.52
CA HIS A 4 -28.74 57.60 3.48
C HIS A 4 -28.72 56.23 2.81
N SER A 5 -29.59 55.99 1.82
CA SER A 5 -29.63 54.74 1.07
C SER A 5 -28.34 54.47 0.28
N LYS A 6 -27.66 55.52 -0.20
CA LYS A 6 -26.39 55.37 -0.93
C LYS A 6 -25.23 55.01 -0.01
N VAL A 7 -25.22 55.54 1.21
CA VAL A 7 -24.17 55.23 2.20
C VAL A 7 -24.28 53.77 2.62
N GLU A 8 -25.49 53.29 2.89
CA GLU A 8 -25.74 51.89 3.27
C GLU A 8 -25.37 50.91 2.15
N GLN A 9 -25.64 51.26 0.89
CA GLN A 9 -25.20 50.47 -0.28
C GLN A 9 -23.67 50.39 -0.38
N LEU A 10 -22.97 51.50 -0.19
CA LEU A 10 -21.50 51.53 -0.24
C LEU A 10 -20.86 50.72 0.89
N GLU A 11 -21.44 50.75 2.10
CA GLU A 11 -20.97 49.94 3.22
C GLU A 11 -21.15 48.44 2.97
N ALA A 12 -22.29 48.06 2.37
CA ALA A 12 -22.54 46.67 1.97
C ALA A 12 -21.54 46.20 0.91
N GLU A 13 -21.26 47.02 -0.11
CA GLU A 13 -20.27 46.73 -1.15
C GLU A 13 -18.85 46.62 -0.59
N LEU A 14 -18.44 47.50 0.32
CA LEU A 14 -17.12 47.40 0.97
C LEU A 14 -16.99 46.12 1.79
N SER A 15 -18.06 45.71 2.46
CA SER A 15 -18.06 44.47 3.25
C SER A 15 -17.95 43.22 2.37
N SER A 16 -18.64 43.19 1.21
CA SER A 16 -18.57 42.07 0.28
C SER A 16 -17.21 41.98 -0.39
N LEU A 17 -16.66 43.10 -0.87
CA LEU A 17 -15.31 43.19 -1.45
C LEU A 17 -14.23 42.73 -0.46
N LYS A 18 -14.35 43.11 0.82
CA LYS A 18 -13.41 42.66 1.86
C LYS A 18 -13.48 41.15 2.09
N ASN A 19 -14.68 40.57 2.04
CA ASN A 19 -14.86 39.13 2.18
C ASN A 19 -14.29 38.37 0.98
N GLU A 20 -14.49 38.86 -0.24
CA GLU A 20 -13.91 38.27 -1.45
C GLU A 20 -12.38 38.33 -1.43
N LEU A 21 -11.80 39.46 -1.06
CA LEU A 21 -10.34 39.64 -0.97
C LEU A 21 -9.73 38.68 0.06
N ASN A 22 -10.40 38.49 1.21
CA ASN A 22 -9.96 37.54 2.23
C ASN A 22 -10.03 36.08 1.73
N ARG A 23 -11.05 35.70 0.96
CA ARG A 23 -11.15 34.36 0.36
C ARG A 23 -10.04 34.11 -0.67
N VAL A 24 -9.78 35.08 -1.54
CA VAL A 24 -8.70 34.97 -2.54
C VAL A 24 -7.33 34.85 -1.87
N LYS A 25 -7.07 35.64 -0.82
CA LYS A 25 -5.82 35.51 -0.04
C LYS A 25 -5.68 34.14 0.61
N ALA A 26 -6.76 33.63 1.22
CA ALA A 26 -6.75 32.31 1.85
C ALA A 26 -6.48 31.21 0.83
N ASN A 27 -7.13 31.26 -0.35
CA ASN A 27 -6.92 30.27 -1.40
C ASN A 27 -5.49 30.33 -1.95
N CYS A 28 -4.94 31.52 -2.19
CA CYS A 28 -3.56 31.68 -2.63
C CYS A 28 -2.55 31.13 -1.61
N PHE A 29 -2.82 31.31 -0.30
CA PHE A 29 -2.00 30.71 0.75
C PHE A 29 -2.03 29.18 0.69
N TRP A 30 -3.21 28.57 0.59
CA TRP A 30 -3.34 27.10 0.46
C TRP A 30 -2.72 26.55 -0.82
N ASP A 31 -2.80 27.27 -1.92
CA ASP A 31 -2.17 26.89 -3.19
C ASP A 31 -0.65 26.86 -3.06
N ASN A 32 -0.06 27.87 -2.43
CA ASN A 32 1.38 27.93 -2.19
C ASN A 32 1.84 26.84 -1.21
N VAL A 33 1.05 26.56 -0.17
CA VAL A 33 1.32 25.49 0.78
C VAL A 33 1.28 24.12 0.09
N SER A 34 0.28 23.86 -0.77
CA SER A 34 0.14 22.56 -1.45
C SER A 34 1.33 22.25 -2.38
N LYS A 35 1.86 23.27 -3.06
CA LYS A 35 3.02 23.16 -3.95
C LYS A 35 4.29 22.76 -3.23
N ILE A 36 4.44 23.11 -1.95
CA ILE A 36 5.61 22.77 -1.14
C ILE A 36 5.42 21.41 -0.46
N ILE A 37 4.22 21.13 0.05
CA ILE A 37 3.93 19.90 0.79
C ILE A 37 4.03 18.66 -0.11
N SER A 38 3.49 18.73 -1.34
CA SER A 38 3.49 17.57 -2.25
C SER A 38 4.90 16.99 -2.54
N PRO A 39 5.90 17.79 -2.95
CA PRO A 39 7.26 17.28 -3.13
C PRO A 39 7.93 16.93 -1.78
N ALA A 40 7.65 17.66 -0.70
CA ALA A 40 8.21 17.38 0.61
C ALA A 40 7.79 16.00 1.15
N ILE A 41 6.53 15.60 0.93
CA ILE A 41 6.06 14.26 1.33
C ILE A 41 6.80 13.18 0.53
N LYS A 42 6.93 13.35 -0.79
CA LYS A 42 7.57 12.35 -1.65
C LYS A 42 9.03 12.12 -1.25
N TRP A 43 9.80 13.19 -1.10
CA TRP A 43 11.21 13.11 -0.75
C TRP A 43 11.44 12.79 0.72
N GLY A 44 10.58 13.31 1.61
CA GLY A 44 10.61 13.00 3.04
C GLY A 44 10.32 11.54 3.32
N ALA A 45 9.33 10.94 2.65
CA ALA A 45 9.04 9.51 2.78
C ALA A 45 10.22 8.65 2.31
N LEU A 46 10.85 9.02 1.19
CA LEU A 46 12.00 8.28 0.65
C LEU A 46 13.21 8.37 1.59
N ALA A 47 13.50 9.56 2.13
CA ALA A 47 14.54 9.75 3.13
C ALA A 47 14.25 8.95 4.42
N PHE A 48 13.00 8.95 4.88
CA PHE A 48 12.58 8.20 6.06
C PHE A 48 12.79 6.69 5.87
N ILE A 49 12.39 6.14 4.71
CA ILE A 49 12.63 4.72 4.38
C ILE A 49 14.13 4.41 4.37
N ALA A 50 14.96 5.28 3.81
CA ALA A 50 16.41 5.09 3.78
C ALA A 50 17.01 5.05 5.19
N VAL A 51 16.62 5.98 6.06
CA VAL A 51 17.06 6.01 7.47
C VAL A 51 16.64 4.73 8.19
N GLN A 52 15.39 4.31 8.06
CA GLN A 52 14.91 3.08 8.69
C GLN A 52 15.56 1.81 8.11
N GLY A 53 15.93 1.83 6.82
CA GLY A 53 16.72 0.78 6.20
C GLY A 53 18.12 0.66 6.83
N THR A 54 18.80 1.78 7.05
CA THR A 54 20.14 1.76 7.68
C THR A 54 20.10 1.25 9.11
N THR A 55 19.09 1.64 9.90
CA THR A 55 18.92 1.12 11.27
C THR A 55 18.62 -0.37 11.26
N ALA A 56 17.75 -0.86 10.36
CA ALA A 56 17.48 -2.28 10.20
C ALA A 56 18.75 -3.08 9.86
N ILE A 57 19.55 -2.60 8.90
CA ILE A 57 20.84 -3.24 8.54
C ILE A 57 21.78 -3.27 9.75
N GLY A 58 21.86 -2.19 10.53
CA GLY A 58 22.66 -2.15 11.76
C GLY A 58 22.26 -3.22 12.78
N TYR A 59 20.96 -3.52 12.90
CA TYR A 59 20.47 -4.59 13.78
C TYR A 59 20.68 -6.00 13.22
N LEU A 60 20.70 -6.17 11.90
CA LEU A 60 20.89 -7.47 11.23
C LEU A 60 22.37 -7.81 10.99
N SER A 61 23.25 -6.82 10.86
CA SER A 61 24.66 -7.01 10.56
C SER A 61 25.38 -7.73 11.70
N GLY A 62 25.81 -8.98 11.45
CA GLY A 62 26.62 -9.77 12.39
C GLY A 62 25.81 -10.63 13.36
N LYS A 63 24.48 -10.66 13.25
CA LYS A 63 23.64 -11.62 13.97
C LYS A 63 23.19 -12.72 13.02
N THR A 64 23.43 -13.98 13.37
CA THR A 64 22.76 -15.11 12.72
C THR A 64 21.29 -15.07 13.08
N THR A 65 20.46 -14.67 12.12
CA THR A 65 19.01 -14.67 12.26
C THR A 65 18.51 -16.10 12.17
N ASP A 66 18.45 -16.82 13.29
CA ASP A 66 17.50 -17.91 13.43
C ASP A 66 16.12 -17.26 13.36
N ALA A 67 15.55 -17.24 12.16
CA ALA A 67 14.20 -16.75 11.94
C ALA A 67 13.22 -17.81 12.45
N THR A 68 13.14 -17.99 13.78
CA THR A 68 11.88 -18.35 14.41
C THR A 68 10.96 -17.17 14.17
N ILE A 69 10.25 -17.20 13.05
CA ILE A 69 9.13 -16.31 12.76
C ILE A 69 8.03 -16.73 13.75
N ASP A 70 8.23 -16.36 15.00
CA ASP A 70 7.17 -16.32 16.00
C ASP A 70 6.36 -15.07 15.64
N LEU A 71 5.63 -15.17 14.52
CA LEU A 71 4.44 -14.37 14.30
C LEU A 71 3.58 -14.70 15.50
N LYS A 72 3.71 -13.90 16.56
CA LYS A 72 2.81 -13.86 17.70
C LYS A 72 1.47 -13.36 17.17
N ALA A 73 0.83 -14.22 16.38
CA ALA A 73 -0.59 -14.21 16.10
C ALA A 73 -1.38 -14.29 17.40
N SER A 74 -0.73 -14.51 18.55
CA SER A 74 -1.29 -14.22 19.87
C SER A 74 -1.85 -12.80 19.99
N ALA A 75 -1.40 -11.79 19.22
CA ALA A 75 -2.08 -10.49 19.20
C ALA A 75 -3.45 -10.52 18.49
N ILE A 76 -3.66 -11.48 17.58
CA ILE A 76 -4.95 -11.72 16.92
C ILE A 76 -5.84 -12.61 17.80
N PHE A 77 -5.25 -13.56 18.55
CA PHE A 77 -6.00 -14.53 19.37
C PHE A 77 -6.20 -14.12 20.84
N ASN A 78 -5.36 -13.23 21.39
CA ASN A 78 -5.40 -12.70 22.75
C ASN A 78 -5.22 -11.16 22.72
N PRO A 79 -6.29 -10.39 22.50
CA PRO A 79 -6.23 -8.93 22.46
C PRO A 79 -5.76 -8.30 23.79
N ASP A 80 -5.99 -9.00 24.91
CA ASP A 80 -5.73 -8.47 26.25
C ASP A 80 -4.21 -8.33 26.57
N GLU A 81 -3.38 -9.24 26.05
CA GLU A 81 -1.91 -9.19 26.25
C GLU A 81 -1.22 -8.22 25.27
N ALA A 82 -1.81 -8.03 24.08
CA ALA A 82 -1.28 -7.13 23.06
C ALA A 82 -1.50 -5.65 23.41
N CYS A 83 -2.64 -5.32 24.05
CA CYS A 83 -2.97 -3.95 24.45
C CYS A 83 -2.13 -3.45 25.64
N ALA A 84 -1.55 -4.34 26.44
CA ALA A 84 -0.76 -3.95 27.63
C ALA A 84 0.62 -3.37 27.28
N ASN A 85 1.22 -3.80 26.16
CA ASN A 85 2.61 -3.47 25.83
C ASN A 85 2.75 -2.58 24.58
N TRP A 86 1.77 -2.57 23.68
CA TRP A 86 1.86 -1.82 22.42
C TRP A 86 0.76 -0.76 22.29
N PRO A 87 1.09 0.45 21.83
CA PRO A 87 0.09 1.45 21.55
C PRO A 87 -0.83 0.97 20.41
N TYR A 88 -2.14 1.15 20.60
CA TYR A 88 -3.21 0.60 19.74
C TYR A 88 -3.01 0.83 18.23
N TRP A 89 -2.39 1.95 17.83
CA TRP A 89 -2.16 2.28 16.43
C TRP A 89 -1.16 1.33 15.75
N ILE A 90 -0.18 0.79 16.48
CA ILE A 90 0.79 -0.17 15.91
C ILE A 90 0.11 -1.53 15.69
N ALA A 91 -0.74 -1.97 16.63
CA ALA A 91 -1.52 -3.20 16.48
C ALA A 91 -2.52 -3.11 15.30
N ALA A 92 -3.17 -1.95 15.13
CA ALA A 92 -4.04 -1.72 13.98
C ALA A 92 -3.25 -1.75 12.65
N LEU A 93 -2.08 -1.11 12.60
CA LEU A 93 -1.24 -1.06 11.41
C LEU A 93 -0.69 -2.45 11.06
N SER A 94 -0.24 -3.23 12.06
CA SER A 94 0.23 -4.60 11.83
C SER A 94 -0.88 -5.51 11.32
N ALA A 95 -2.11 -5.38 11.83
CA ALA A 95 -3.26 -6.12 11.33
C ALA A 95 -3.55 -5.80 9.86
N VAL A 96 -3.50 -4.52 9.47
CA VAL A 96 -3.69 -4.09 8.07
C VAL A 96 -2.57 -4.61 7.17
N LEU A 97 -1.31 -4.57 7.62
CA LEU A 97 -0.19 -5.14 6.88
C LEU A 97 -0.31 -6.66 6.71
N CYS A 98 -0.72 -7.38 7.75
CA CYS A 98 -0.97 -8.81 7.67
C CYS A 98 -2.09 -9.12 6.67
N ALA A 99 -3.22 -8.40 6.75
CA ALA A 99 -4.34 -8.60 5.83
C ALA A 99 -3.92 -8.34 4.37
N THR A 100 -3.22 -7.23 4.11
CA THR A 100 -2.75 -6.86 2.77
C THR A 100 -1.72 -7.85 2.23
N ALA A 101 -0.79 -8.34 3.06
CA ALA A 101 0.19 -9.36 2.68
C ALA A 101 -0.49 -10.69 2.32
N ILE A 102 -1.48 -11.13 3.12
CA ILE A 102 -2.26 -12.33 2.84
C ILE A 102 -3.02 -12.19 1.52
N SER A 103 -3.74 -11.09 1.33
CA SER A 103 -4.47 -10.81 0.09
C SER A 103 -3.54 -10.77 -1.13
N TYR A 104 -2.37 -10.14 -1.00
CA TYR A 104 -1.35 -10.13 -2.04
C TYR A 104 -0.84 -11.53 -2.38
N GLY A 105 -0.56 -12.35 -1.36
CA GLY A 105 -0.12 -13.74 -1.54
C GLY A 105 -1.15 -14.60 -2.28
N PHE A 106 -2.44 -14.46 -1.95
CA PHE A 106 -3.50 -15.15 -2.68
C PHE A 106 -3.60 -14.69 -4.14
N ASN A 107 -3.54 -13.39 -4.39
CA ASN A 107 -3.59 -12.86 -5.75
C ASN A 107 -2.39 -13.33 -6.59
N GLN A 108 -1.18 -13.30 -6.01
CA GLN A 108 0.02 -13.77 -6.69
C GLN A 108 -0.02 -15.27 -6.97
N ARG A 109 -0.61 -16.07 -6.07
CA ARG A 109 -0.84 -17.50 -6.32
C ARG A 109 -1.76 -17.73 -7.51
N THR A 110 -2.86 -16.97 -7.62
CA THR A 110 -3.78 -17.05 -8.77
C THR A 110 -3.11 -16.64 -10.07
N LEU A 111 -2.35 -15.54 -10.07
CA LEU A 111 -1.62 -15.08 -11.26
C LEU A 111 -0.59 -16.10 -11.76
N ARG A 112 0.13 -16.75 -10.83
CA ARG A 112 1.07 -17.83 -11.19
C ARG A 112 0.36 -19.01 -11.85
N LYS A 113 -0.77 -19.44 -11.29
CA LYS A 113 -1.57 -20.52 -11.88
C LYS A 113 -2.04 -20.18 -13.30
N ASN A 114 -2.63 -18.99 -13.49
CA ASN A 114 -3.09 -18.55 -14.80
C ASN A 114 -1.93 -18.46 -15.80
N THR A 115 -0.76 -18.02 -15.36
CA THR A 115 0.44 -17.96 -16.21
C THR A 115 0.90 -19.35 -16.62
N ILE A 116 0.91 -20.31 -15.69
CA ILE A 116 1.26 -21.70 -15.97
C ILE A 116 0.26 -22.31 -16.94
N GLU A 117 -1.04 -22.12 -16.71
CA GLU A 117 -2.12 -22.64 -17.57
C GLU A 117 -1.99 -22.12 -19.01
N ASN A 118 -1.74 -20.82 -19.17
CA ASN A 118 -1.53 -20.22 -20.48
C ASN A 118 -0.28 -20.75 -21.19
N LEU A 119 0.79 -21.06 -20.46
CA LEU A 119 2.06 -21.52 -21.03
C LEU A 119 2.13 -23.03 -21.22
N ALA A 120 1.34 -23.81 -20.47
CA ALA A 120 1.39 -25.27 -20.48
C ALA A 120 1.10 -25.85 -21.87
N GLY A 121 0.07 -25.34 -22.56
CA GLY A 121 -0.29 -25.82 -23.90
C GLY A 121 0.79 -25.55 -24.96
N TYR A 122 1.44 -24.38 -24.89
CA TYR A 122 2.56 -24.08 -25.79
C TYR A 122 3.76 -24.98 -25.52
N LYS A 123 4.10 -25.18 -24.25
CA LYS A 123 5.21 -26.05 -23.85
C LYS A 123 4.99 -27.47 -24.35
N GLU A 124 3.79 -28.04 -24.16
CA GLU A 124 3.46 -29.38 -24.65
C GLU A 124 3.57 -29.47 -26.18
N LYS A 125 3.08 -28.45 -26.90
CA LYS A 125 3.17 -28.40 -28.36
C LYS A 125 4.63 -28.41 -28.83
N TYR A 126 5.51 -27.61 -28.21
CA TYR A 126 6.92 -27.56 -28.56
C TYR A 126 7.70 -28.81 -28.15
N GLU A 127 7.36 -29.42 -27.00
CA GLU A 127 7.98 -30.68 -26.57
C GLU A 127 7.65 -31.83 -27.53
N LYS A 128 6.40 -31.94 -27.99
CA LYS A 128 5.98 -32.95 -28.98
C LYS A 128 6.60 -32.76 -30.37
N MET A 129 6.96 -31.52 -30.74
CA MET A 129 7.68 -31.25 -31.99
C MET A 129 9.12 -31.78 -31.97
N ILE A 130 9.76 -31.79 -30.80
CA ILE A 130 11.15 -32.25 -30.63
C ILE A 130 11.18 -33.77 -30.38
N ASP A 131 10.29 -34.27 -29.53
CA ASP A 131 10.18 -35.68 -29.18
C ASP A 131 8.68 -36.09 -29.11
N PRO A 132 8.16 -36.80 -30.13
CA PRO A 132 6.76 -37.22 -30.17
C PRO A 132 6.36 -38.16 -29.04
N ASN A 133 7.32 -38.87 -28.44
CA ASN A 133 7.08 -39.87 -27.40
C ASN A 133 7.27 -39.31 -25.98
N ARG A 134 7.55 -38.01 -25.84
CA ARG A 134 7.76 -37.39 -24.53
C ARG A 134 6.45 -37.30 -23.76
N SER A 135 6.35 -38.03 -22.65
CA SER A 135 5.25 -37.89 -21.70
C SER A 135 5.42 -36.58 -20.92
N THR A 136 4.41 -35.73 -20.91
CA THR A 136 4.38 -34.52 -20.07
C THR A 136 4.45 -34.90 -18.60
N SER A 137 4.97 -34.00 -17.75
CA SER A 137 5.48 -34.27 -16.40
C SER A 137 4.43 -34.65 -15.33
N GLY A 138 3.29 -35.24 -15.70
CA GLY A 138 2.21 -35.65 -14.78
C GLY A 138 1.51 -34.50 -14.04
N LEU A 139 1.89 -33.25 -14.31
CA LEU A 139 1.29 -32.06 -13.76
C LEU A 139 -0.01 -31.75 -14.52
N LEU A 140 -1.04 -31.34 -13.78
CA LEU A 140 -2.26 -30.82 -14.39
C LEU A 140 -1.94 -29.52 -15.14
N GLY A 141 -2.75 -29.19 -16.15
CA GLY A 141 -2.58 -27.98 -16.96
C GLY A 141 -2.57 -26.69 -16.14
N ASP A 142 -3.17 -26.68 -14.95
CA ASP A 142 -3.19 -25.55 -14.01
C ASP A 142 -1.91 -25.44 -13.14
N GLY A 143 -0.94 -26.34 -13.34
CA GLY A 143 0.28 -26.42 -12.55
C GLY A 143 0.11 -27.05 -11.18
N SER A 144 -1.03 -27.68 -10.89
CA SER A 144 -1.23 -28.44 -9.65
C SER A 144 -0.71 -29.86 -9.74
N THR A 145 -0.23 -30.39 -8.61
CA THR A 145 0.13 -31.80 -8.45
C THR A 145 -1.13 -32.65 -8.55
N HIS A 146 -1.04 -33.80 -9.23
CA HIS A 146 -2.17 -34.72 -9.36
C HIS A 146 -2.69 -35.10 -7.96
N PRO A 147 -4.02 -35.08 -7.70
CA PRO A 147 -4.57 -35.37 -6.37
C PRO A 147 -4.31 -36.82 -5.91
N LYS A 148 -3.79 -37.69 -6.79
CA LYS A 148 -3.36 -39.05 -6.46
C LYS A 148 -1.94 -39.11 -5.87
N ASP A 149 -1.13 -38.07 -6.05
CA ASP A 149 0.26 -37.99 -5.56
C ASP A 149 0.35 -37.21 -4.24
N ARG A 150 -0.79 -36.97 -3.58
CA ARG A 150 -0.91 -36.25 -2.31
C ARG A 150 -1.01 -37.17 -1.12
#